data_AF-A0A6N8CSJ9-F1
#
_entry.id   AF-A0A6N8CSJ9-F1
#
_cell.length_a   1.000
_cell.length_b   1.000
_cell.length_c   1.000
_cell.angle_alpha   90.00
_cell.angle_beta   90.00
_cell.angle_gamma   90.00
#
_symmetry.space_group_name_H-M   'P 1'
#
loop_
_entity.id
_entity.type
_entity.pdbx_description
1 polymer ?
#
loop_
_entity_poly.entity_id
_entity_poly.type
_entity_poly.pdbx_seq_one_letter_code
_entity_poly.pdbx_strand_id
1 'polypeptide(L)'
;MLKIGRNDLCPCGSGKKYKKCCMDKDKQLMAKPIVRNPFNHLLTYEEVNELSTDEIILTLRKMGISFNQETFLKDIEKSYSAEDISESWFDQYTVTAKGRDEDFPWLAAWILWERLAPTKKLSMEQMNDLIEKGFEYVDKKDPVSACDTWLKVWEAIKERIKPEFQNLDYLDKHYKGSFFISNFCQDLEYELHNAGLKDPVYFEKRLKYCHEFCDYFPKEDELIIHNMRRAIAESYAKLDQYGKAESEFEKLVQDFPDNPWGYIGWGDLFFFEHRKDYHKARELYEKGLTIAKDQTDIVSIKERLEDLKEE
;
A
#
# COMPACT_ATOMS: atom_id res chain seq x y z
N MET A 1 27.85 44.28 -3.69
CA MET A 1 29.22 44.37 -3.11
C MET A 1 30.09 45.22 -4.03
N LEU A 2 30.82 46.18 -3.48
CA LEU A 2 31.78 47.00 -4.23
C LEU A 2 32.91 46.10 -4.78
N LYS A 3 33.13 46.09 -6.09
CA LYS A 3 34.23 45.35 -6.71
C LYS A 3 35.56 46.05 -6.39
N ILE A 4 36.35 45.49 -5.49
CA ILE A 4 37.71 45.98 -5.19
C ILE A 4 38.62 45.69 -6.39
N GLY A 5 39.27 46.73 -6.91
CA GLY A 5 40.21 46.64 -8.01
C GLY A 5 41.50 45.92 -7.62
N ARG A 6 42.06 45.15 -8.56
CA ARG A 6 43.27 44.33 -8.35
C ARG A 6 44.49 45.12 -7.83
N ASN A 7 44.56 46.41 -8.14
CA ASN A 7 45.66 47.28 -7.73
C ASN A 7 45.34 48.16 -6.50
N ASP A 8 44.11 48.09 -5.97
CA ASP A 8 43.67 48.91 -4.83
C ASP A 8 44.32 48.43 -3.53
N LEU A 9 44.29 49.26 -2.49
CA LEU A 9 44.76 48.88 -1.16
C LEU A 9 43.88 47.76 -0.59
N CYS A 10 44.53 46.76 0.02
CA CYS A 10 43.85 45.59 0.54
C CYS A 10 42.99 45.97 1.77
N PRO A 11 41.70 45.57 1.81
CA PRO A 11 40.78 45.96 2.89
C PRO A 11 41.11 45.34 4.26
N CYS A 12 42.03 44.38 4.34
CA CYS A 12 42.48 43.78 5.61
C CYS A 12 43.40 44.69 6.44
N GLY A 13 43.68 45.91 5.99
CA GLY A 13 44.51 46.88 6.71
C GLY A 13 46.01 46.65 6.60
N SER A 14 46.47 45.75 5.72
CA SER A 14 47.90 45.40 5.60
C SER A 14 48.78 46.44 4.90
N GLY A 15 48.19 47.48 4.32
CA GLY A 15 48.90 48.51 3.53
C GLY A 15 49.41 48.04 2.16
N LYS A 16 49.20 46.78 1.77
CA LYS A 16 49.65 46.21 0.48
C LYS A 16 48.54 46.30 -0.59
N LYS A 17 48.91 46.27 -1.88
CA LYS A 17 47.94 46.13 -3.00
C LYS A 17 47.20 44.79 -2.89
N TYR A 18 45.90 44.77 -3.18
CA TYR A 18 45.02 43.62 -3.03
C TYR A 18 45.57 42.35 -3.71
N LYS A 19 46.07 42.48 -4.95
CA LYS A 19 46.71 41.36 -5.70
C LYS A 19 47.95 40.72 -5.04
N LYS A 20 48.59 41.40 -4.10
CA LYS A 20 49.78 40.92 -3.38
C LYS A 20 49.48 40.54 -1.93
N CYS A 21 48.20 40.53 -1.53
CA CYS A 21 47.78 40.28 -0.15
C CYS A 21 46.63 39.27 -0.11
N CYS A 22 45.39 39.72 0.11
CA CYS A 22 44.26 38.80 0.26
C CYS A 22 43.74 38.25 -1.06
N MET A 23 44.08 38.78 -2.23
CA MET A 23 43.50 38.31 -3.50
C MET A 23 43.66 36.80 -3.73
N ASP A 24 44.83 36.22 -3.47
CA ASP A 24 45.04 34.78 -3.69
C ASP A 24 44.39 33.93 -2.58
N LYS A 25 44.30 34.48 -1.36
CA LYS A 25 43.56 33.85 -0.25
C LYS A 25 42.05 33.90 -0.49
N ASP A 26 41.54 35.00 -1.02
CA ASP A 26 40.13 35.20 -1.37
C ASP A 26 39.78 34.36 -2.59
N LYS A 27 40.68 34.25 -3.57
CA LYS A 27 40.55 33.26 -4.66
C LYS A 27 40.53 31.84 -4.12
N GLN A 28 41.36 31.49 -3.13
CA GLN A 28 41.34 30.17 -2.50
C GLN A 28 40.10 29.94 -1.63
N LEU A 29 39.56 30.98 -0.98
CA LEU A 29 38.30 30.91 -0.23
C LEU A 29 37.09 30.78 -1.17
N MET A 30 37.13 31.44 -2.33
CA MET A 30 36.14 31.28 -3.41
C MET A 30 36.35 29.98 -4.23
N ALA A 31 37.55 29.40 -4.18
CA ALA A 31 37.91 28.13 -4.81
C ALA A 31 37.89 26.93 -3.85
N LYS A 32 37.57 27.14 -2.57
CA LYS A 32 37.00 26.06 -1.77
C LYS A 32 35.79 25.58 -2.53
N PRO A 33 35.55 24.27 -2.66
CA PRO A 33 34.30 23.83 -3.22
C PRO A 33 33.22 24.46 -2.32
N ILE A 34 32.48 25.43 -2.88
CA ILE A 34 31.03 25.44 -2.69
C ILE A 34 30.71 23.96 -2.81
N VAL A 35 30.23 23.33 -1.74
CA VAL A 35 29.73 21.96 -1.80
C VAL A 35 28.80 21.99 -3.02
N ARG A 36 29.32 21.50 -4.15
CA ARG A 36 28.56 21.47 -5.38
C ARG A 36 27.49 20.48 -4.98
N ASN A 37 26.25 20.96 -4.93
CA ASN A 37 25.07 20.13 -4.81
C ASN A 37 25.37 18.84 -5.57
N PRO A 38 25.58 17.70 -4.89
CA PRO A 38 25.98 16.47 -5.56
C PRO A 38 24.95 16.06 -6.61
N PHE A 39 23.75 16.65 -6.55
CA PHE A 39 22.60 16.34 -7.37
C PHE A 39 22.14 17.58 -8.13
N ASN A 40 22.72 17.80 -9.32
CA ASN A 40 22.22 18.78 -10.27
C ASN A 40 20.91 18.33 -10.96
N HIS A 41 20.42 17.13 -10.62
CA HIS A 41 19.17 16.50 -11.06
C HIS A 41 18.36 16.02 -9.83
N LEU A 42 17.12 15.58 -10.05
CA LEU A 42 16.31 14.93 -9.00
C LEU A 42 16.93 13.57 -8.71
N LEU A 43 17.24 13.31 -7.45
CA LEU A 43 17.72 12.03 -6.96
C LEU A 43 16.65 10.96 -7.15
N THR A 44 17.01 9.78 -7.65
CA THR A 44 16.08 8.64 -7.70
C THR A 44 16.34 7.65 -6.57
N TYR A 45 15.33 6.84 -6.28
CA TYR A 45 15.46 5.73 -5.34
C TYR A 45 16.61 4.79 -5.74
N GLU A 46 16.73 4.44 -7.02
CA GLU A 46 17.78 3.53 -7.52
C GLU A 46 19.18 4.09 -7.28
N GLU A 47 19.40 5.38 -7.55
CA GLU A 47 20.69 6.04 -7.35
C GLU A 47 21.14 6.00 -5.88
N VAL A 48 20.21 6.20 -4.94
CA VAL A 48 20.52 6.09 -3.51
C VAL A 48 20.68 4.63 -3.10
N ASN A 49 19.90 3.72 -3.69
CA ASN A 49 19.95 2.30 -3.38
C ASN A 49 21.24 1.61 -3.86
N GLU A 50 21.96 2.20 -4.81
CA GLU A 50 23.32 1.76 -5.18
C GLU A 50 24.33 1.95 -4.03
N LEU A 51 24.09 2.89 -3.11
CA LEU A 51 24.94 3.11 -1.95
C LEU A 51 24.77 1.96 -0.94
N SER A 52 25.88 1.56 -0.31
CA SER A 52 25.83 0.65 0.85
C SER A 52 25.14 1.30 2.05
N THR A 53 24.63 0.48 2.97
CA THR A 53 23.98 0.96 4.19
C THR A 53 24.88 1.93 4.98
N ASP A 54 26.17 1.64 5.07
CA ASP A 54 27.15 2.50 5.76
C ASP A 54 27.36 3.84 5.04
N GLU A 55 27.36 3.86 3.70
CA GLU A 55 27.48 5.09 2.90
C GLU A 55 26.25 5.99 3.04
N ILE A 56 25.04 5.40 3.08
CA ILE A 56 23.81 6.14 3.34
C ILE A 56 23.88 6.77 4.73
N ILE A 57 24.22 5.98 5.76
CA ILE A 57 24.36 6.46 7.15
C ILE A 57 25.42 7.56 7.28
N LEU A 58 26.57 7.39 6.61
CA LEU A 58 27.63 8.40 6.58
C LEU A 58 27.13 9.71 5.94
N THR A 59 26.35 9.61 4.88
CA THR A 59 25.81 10.77 4.16
C THR A 59 24.76 11.51 4.99
N LEU A 60 23.86 10.79 5.67
CA LEU A 60 22.95 11.37 6.66
C LEU A 60 23.70 12.14 7.75
N ARG A 61 24.78 11.56 8.30
CA ARG A 61 25.62 12.22 9.31
C ARG A 61 26.30 13.48 8.78
N LYS A 62 26.77 13.48 7.53
CA LYS A 62 27.32 14.69 6.88
C LYS A 62 26.28 15.78 6.71
N MET A 63 24.99 15.41 6.59
CA MET A 63 23.86 16.34 6.53
C MET A 63 23.37 16.79 7.91
N GLY A 64 24.03 16.40 9.00
CA GLY A 64 23.66 16.76 10.37
C GLY A 64 22.64 15.82 11.03
N ILE A 65 22.25 14.72 10.36
CA ILE A 65 21.30 13.74 10.87
C ILE A 65 22.07 12.63 11.60
N SER A 66 21.86 12.52 12.90
CA SER A 66 22.44 11.41 13.68
C SER A 66 21.62 10.14 13.45
N PHE A 67 22.29 9.05 13.07
CA PHE A 67 21.63 7.76 12.83
C PHE A 67 22.11 6.70 13.82
N ASN A 68 21.15 6.06 14.48
CA ASN A 68 21.30 4.90 15.35
C ASN A 68 20.22 3.87 15.00
N GLN A 69 20.63 2.64 14.68
CA GLN A 69 19.72 1.59 14.22
C GLN A 69 18.64 1.23 15.25
N GLU A 70 18.96 1.14 16.54
CA GLU A 70 17.96 0.81 17.57
C GLU A 70 16.89 1.89 17.72
N THR A 71 17.28 3.16 17.53
CA THR A 71 16.35 4.29 17.57
C THR A 71 15.48 4.28 16.31
N PHE A 72 16.09 4.12 15.15
CA PHE A 72 15.38 3.97 13.88
C PHE A 72 14.33 2.85 13.92
N LEU A 73 14.69 1.67 14.44
CA LEU A 73 13.76 0.54 14.59
C LEU A 73 12.63 0.81 15.60
N LYS A 74 12.77 1.77 16.52
CA LYS A 74 11.66 2.21 17.40
C LYS A 74 10.77 3.23 16.71
N ASP A 75 11.34 4.04 15.82
CA ASP A 75 10.61 5.06 15.08
C ASP A 75 9.71 4.41 14.01
N ILE A 76 10.17 3.37 13.31
CA ILE A 76 9.35 2.63 12.33
C ILE A 76 8.07 2.02 12.93
N GLU A 77 8.07 1.70 14.23
CA GLU A 77 6.89 1.16 14.92
C GLU A 77 5.79 2.22 15.10
N LYS A 78 6.16 3.51 15.06
CA LYS A 78 5.25 4.65 15.23
C LYS A 78 4.93 5.36 13.91
N SER A 79 5.80 5.23 12.92
CA SER A 79 5.65 5.82 11.60
C SER A 79 5.00 4.86 10.60
N TYR A 80 4.35 5.42 9.59
CA TYR A 80 3.73 4.68 8.49
C TYR A 80 4.54 4.81 7.20
N SER A 81 5.20 5.94 6.97
CA SER A 81 6.00 6.21 5.76
C SER A 81 7.46 6.55 6.08
N ALA A 82 8.34 6.36 5.11
CA ALA A 82 9.69 6.88 5.17
C ALA A 82 9.70 8.42 5.23
N GLU A 83 8.69 9.06 4.64
CA GLU A 83 8.46 10.50 4.77
C GLU A 83 8.32 10.92 6.24
N ASP A 84 7.45 10.26 7.02
CA ASP A 84 7.26 10.52 8.47
C ASP A 84 8.59 10.48 9.23
N ILE A 85 9.44 9.49 8.92
CA ILE A 85 10.75 9.33 9.55
C ILE A 85 11.65 10.50 9.17
N SER A 86 11.71 10.83 7.88
CA SER A 86 12.57 11.91 7.40
C SER A 86 12.14 13.28 7.92
N GLU A 87 10.84 13.58 7.96
CA GLU A 87 10.28 14.79 8.57
C GLU A 87 10.69 14.90 10.05
N SER A 88 10.60 13.79 10.79
CA SER A 88 11.05 13.76 12.18
C SER A 88 12.55 14.09 12.34
N TRP A 89 13.39 13.76 11.36
CA TRP A 89 14.80 14.14 11.36
C TRP A 89 14.99 15.64 11.13
N PHE A 90 14.19 16.25 10.25
CA PHE A 90 14.20 17.70 10.05
C PHE A 90 13.74 18.48 11.29
N ASP A 91 12.83 17.92 12.09
CA ASP A 91 12.38 18.50 13.35
C ASP A 91 13.41 18.37 14.48
N GLN A 92 14.12 17.24 14.55
CA GLN A 92 15.02 16.92 15.66
C GLN A 92 16.44 17.43 15.48
N TYR A 93 16.91 17.54 14.24
CA TYR A 93 18.30 17.85 13.93
C TYR A 93 18.45 19.17 13.19
N THR A 94 19.63 19.78 13.28
CA THR A 94 20.01 20.89 12.40
C THR A 94 20.45 20.33 11.05
N VAL A 95 19.48 19.98 10.21
CA VAL A 95 19.73 19.38 8.90
C VAL A 95 20.29 20.43 7.93
N THR A 96 21.38 20.11 7.25
CA THR A 96 22.06 21.02 6.31
C THR A 96 21.66 20.83 4.86
N ALA A 97 20.90 19.77 4.54
CA ALA A 97 20.33 19.53 3.22
C ALA A 97 19.43 20.71 2.81
N LYS A 98 19.52 21.13 1.54
CA LYS A 98 18.74 22.26 1.00
C LYS A 98 18.33 22.01 -0.44
N GLY A 99 17.12 22.42 -0.79
CA GLY A 99 16.61 22.28 -2.16
C GLY A 99 16.58 20.82 -2.56
N ARG A 100 17.24 20.45 -3.66
CA ARG A 100 17.22 19.06 -4.17
C ARG A 100 17.97 18.04 -3.31
N ASP A 101 18.81 18.50 -2.38
CA ASP A 101 19.44 17.60 -1.40
C ASP A 101 18.44 17.10 -0.35
N GLU A 102 17.27 17.74 -0.21
CA GLU A 102 16.22 17.37 0.76
C GLU A 102 15.54 16.04 0.43
N ASP A 103 15.64 15.57 -0.82
CA ASP A 103 15.13 14.26 -1.24
C ASP A 103 15.98 13.12 -0.63
N PHE A 104 17.26 13.35 -0.38
CA PHE A 104 18.17 12.29 0.10
C PHE A 104 17.77 11.73 1.48
N PRO A 105 17.47 12.54 2.52
CA PRO A 105 16.96 12.01 3.79
C PRO A 105 15.73 11.11 3.65
N TRP A 106 14.76 11.46 2.82
CA TRP A 106 13.57 10.65 2.59
C TRP A 106 13.91 9.32 1.90
N LEU A 107 14.64 9.36 0.79
CA LEU A 107 15.09 8.15 0.07
C LEU A 107 15.97 7.26 0.97
N ALA A 108 16.85 7.86 1.77
CA ALA A 108 17.65 7.16 2.74
C ALA A 108 16.80 6.48 3.82
N ALA A 109 15.79 7.16 4.36
CA ALA A 109 14.86 6.59 5.32
C ALA A 109 14.14 5.37 4.72
N TRP A 110 13.66 5.48 3.48
CA TRP A 110 13.00 4.40 2.77
C TRP A 110 13.95 3.20 2.62
N ILE A 111 15.10 3.38 1.99
CA ILE A 111 16.06 2.30 1.73
C ILE A 111 16.56 1.65 3.02
N LEU A 112 16.84 2.45 4.06
CA LEU A 112 17.24 1.91 5.36
C LEU A 112 16.10 1.12 6.02
N TRP A 113 14.84 1.53 5.82
CA TRP A 113 13.68 0.77 6.28
C TRP A 113 13.68 -0.61 5.65
N GLU A 114 13.82 -0.71 4.33
CA GLU A 114 13.78 -1.99 3.63
C GLU A 114 14.92 -2.93 4.05
N ARG A 115 16.10 -2.36 4.31
CA ARG A 115 17.31 -3.13 4.64
C ARG A 115 17.38 -3.56 6.10
N LEU A 116 16.79 -2.78 7.01
CA LEU A 116 17.01 -2.95 8.46
C LEU A 116 15.76 -3.40 9.21
N ALA A 117 14.55 -3.10 8.71
CA ALA A 117 13.32 -3.45 9.40
C ALA A 117 13.01 -4.97 9.30
N PRO A 118 12.23 -5.51 10.25
CA PRO A 118 11.66 -6.85 10.12
C PRO A 118 10.85 -6.98 8.82
N THR A 119 10.89 -8.15 8.19
CA THR A 119 10.32 -8.39 6.83
C THR A 119 8.83 -8.02 6.69
N LYS A 120 8.04 -8.10 7.76
CA LYS A 120 6.61 -7.74 7.73
C LYS A 120 6.34 -6.26 8.04
N LYS A 121 7.32 -5.52 8.54
CA LYS A 121 7.20 -4.11 8.91
C LYS A 121 7.56 -3.24 7.71
N LEU A 122 6.66 -3.20 6.73
CA LEU A 122 6.83 -2.39 5.52
C LEU A 122 6.49 -0.91 5.78
N SER A 123 7.19 -0.02 5.08
CA SER A 123 6.78 1.37 4.95
C SER A 123 5.62 1.50 3.94
N MET A 124 4.94 2.64 3.96
CA MET A 124 3.89 2.98 3.00
C MET A 124 4.38 2.95 1.55
N GLU A 125 5.60 3.43 1.31
CA GLU A 125 6.21 3.42 -0.03
C GLU A 125 6.44 1.98 -0.51
N GLN A 126 6.98 1.11 0.35
CA GLN A 126 7.14 -0.31 0.03
C GLN A 126 5.80 -1.00 -0.26
N MET A 127 4.77 -0.67 0.51
CA MET A 127 3.43 -1.19 0.29
C MET A 127 2.86 -0.70 -1.03
N ASN A 128 3.02 0.58 -1.36
CA ASN A 128 2.59 1.16 -2.62
C ASN A 128 3.27 0.49 -3.82
N ASP A 129 4.59 0.31 -3.78
CA ASP A 129 5.33 -0.38 -4.86
C ASP A 129 4.85 -1.81 -5.07
N LEU A 130 4.54 -2.54 -3.99
CA LEU A 130 3.98 -3.89 -4.09
C LEU A 130 2.55 -3.88 -4.63
N ILE A 131 1.75 -2.86 -4.29
CA ILE A 131 0.39 -2.69 -4.81
C ILE A 131 0.45 -2.45 -6.32
N GLU A 132 1.24 -1.47 -6.78
CA GLU A 132 1.45 -1.15 -8.19
C GLU A 132 1.96 -2.36 -8.97
N LYS A 133 2.95 -3.07 -8.42
CA LYS A 133 3.47 -4.29 -9.03
C LYS A 133 2.41 -5.39 -9.16
N GLY A 134 1.50 -5.52 -8.19
CA GLY A 134 0.39 -6.45 -8.32
C GLY A 134 -0.56 -6.05 -9.45
N PHE A 135 -0.86 -4.76 -9.61
CA PHE A 135 -1.64 -4.29 -10.77
C PHE A 135 -0.93 -4.56 -12.10
N GLU A 136 0.41 -4.44 -12.18
CA GLU A 136 1.13 -4.86 -13.38
C GLU A 136 0.94 -6.34 -13.72
N TYR A 137 0.83 -7.21 -12.71
CA TYR A 137 0.55 -8.63 -12.91
C TYR A 137 -0.90 -8.85 -13.36
N VAL A 138 -1.86 -8.10 -12.79
CA VAL A 138 -3.27 -8.10 -13.24
C VAL A 138 -3.36 -7.73 -14.73
N ASP A 139 -2.67 -6.66 -15.15
CA ASP A 139 -2.63 -6.22 -16.56
C ASP A 139 -2.03 -7.30 -17.48
N LYS A 140 -1.05 -8.05 -16.98
CA LYS A 140 -0.44 -9.21 -17.67
C LYS A 140 -1.28 -10.49 -17.58
N LYS A 141 -2.47 -10.43 -16.95
CA LYS A 141 -3.37 -11.56 -16.69
C LYS A 141 -2.73 -12.67 -15.88
N ASP A 142 -1.88 -12.31 -14.92
CA ASP A 142 -1.19 -13.20 -13.99
C ASP A 142 -1.69 -13.03 -12.54
N PRO A 143 -2.91 -13.51 -12.22
CA PRO A 143 -3.54 -13.31 -10.91
C PRO A 143 -2.78 -14.00 -9.77
N VAL A 144 -2.03 -15.08 -10.07
CA VAL A 144 -1.24 -15.83 -9.09
C VAL A 144 -0.10 -14.95 -8.57
N SER A 145 0.68 -14.35 -9.47
CA SER A 145 1.76 -13.43 -9.08
C SER A 145 1.23 -12.14 -8.44
N ALA A 146 0.08 -11.64 -8.90
CA ALA A 146 -0.59 -10.49 -8.27
C ALA A 146 -0.93 -10.79 -6.81
N CYS A 147 -1.63 -11.90 -6.55
CA CYS A 147 -2.03 -12.32 -5.20
C CYS A 147 -0.83 -12.60 -4.29
N ASP A 148 0.20 -13.31 -4.76
CA ASP A 148 1.39 -13.58 -3.96
C ASP A 148 2.16 -12.29 -3.60
N THR A 149 2.04 -11.25 -4.42
CA THR A 149 2.61 -9.92 -4.14
C THR A 149 1.74 -9.18 -3.11
N TRP A 150 0.44 -9.07 -3.35
CA TRP A 150 -0.49 -8.34 -2.48
C TRP A 150 -0.70 -9.00 -1.12
N LEU A 151 -0.59 -10.33 -0.98
CA LEU A 151 -0.65 -10.99 0.33
C LEU A 151 0.50 -10.56 1.25
N LYS A 152 1.64 -10.09 0.72
CA LYS A 152 2.71 -9.49 1.55
C LYS A 152 2.27 -8.15 2.12
N VAL A 153 1.55 -7.35 1.33
CA VAL A 153 0.95 -6.09 1.78
C VAL A 153 -0.08 -6.37 2.86
N TRP A 154 -0.94 -7.40 2.70
CA TRP A 154 -1.88 -7.81 3.74
C TRP A 154 -1.17 -8.20 5.05
N GLU A 155 -0.09 -8.99 4.99
CA GLU A 155 0.70 -9.31 6.19
C GLU A 155 1.29 -8.06 6.85
N ALA A 156 1.68 -7.05 6.08
CA ALA A 156 2.16 -5.78 6.61
C ALA A 156 1.04 -4.91 7.22
N ILE A 157 -0.16 -4.91 6.62
CA ILE A 157 -1.34 -4.24 7.19
C ILE A 157 -1.66 -4.81 8.57
N LYS A 158 -1.62 -6.15 8.72
CA LYS A 158 -1.88 -6.81 10.00
C LYS A 158 -0.97 -6.35 11.13
N GLU A 159 0.27 -5.97 10.83
CA GLU A 159 1.22 -5.41 11.81
C GLU A 159 0.84 -4.01 12.30
N ARG A 160 -0.16 -3.37 11.68
CA ARG A 160 -0.67 -2.03 12.02
C ARG A 160 -2.08 -2.05 12.63
N ILE A 161 -2.76 -3.19 12.59
CA ILE A 161 -4.10 -3.36 13.17
C ILE A 161 -4.00 -3.37 14.70
N LYS A 162 -4.92 -2.65 15.33
CA LYS A 162 -5.11 -2.69 16.79
C LYS A 162 -6.56 -3.03 17.09
N PRO A 163 -6.87 -3.69 18.23
CA PRO A 163 -8.24 -4.10 18.56
C PRO A 163 -9.28 -2.98 18.55
N GLU A 164 -8.86 -1.73 18.80
CA GLU A 164 -9.71 -0.55 18.73
C GLU A 164 -10.11 -0.13 17.31
N PHE A 165 -9.38 -0.57 16.27
CA PHE A 165 -9.66 -0.25 14.87
C PHE A 165 -10.62 -1.31 14.29
N GLN A 166 -11.92 -1.10 14.50
CA GLN A 166 -12.95 -2.06 14.08
C GLN A 166 -13.43 -1.85 12.63
N ASN A 167 -12.86 -0.88 11.92
CA ASN A 167 -13.06 -0.58 10.50
C ASN A 167 -11.76 0.04 9.92
N LEU A 168 -11.74 0.26 8.61
CA LEU A 168 -10.58 0.74 7.85
C LEU A 168 -10.39 2.26 7.91
N ASP A 169 -11.34 3.05 8.41
CA ASP A 169 -11.28 4.53 8.45
C ASP A 169 -9.95 5.05 9.03
N TYR A 170 -9.48 4.42 10.11
CA TYR A 170 -8.24 4.81 10.77
C TYR A 170 -7.02 4.57 9.87
N LEU A 171 -6.98 3.41 9.20
CA LEU A 171 -5.88 3.07 8.29
C LEU A 171 -5.96 3.94 7.04
N ASP A 172 -7.11 4.06 6.38
CA ASP A 172 -7.29 4.91 5.20
C ASP A 172 -6.86 6.36 5.45
N LYS A 173 -7.09 6.89 6.65
CA LYS A 173 -6.61 8.22 7.02
C LYS A 173 -5.08 8.35 7.00
N HIS A 174 -4.37 7.31 7.44
CA HIS A 174 -2.90 7.32 7.50
C HIS A 174 -2.25 7.03 6.15
N TYR A 175 -2.89 6.24 5.28
CA TYR A 175 -2.39 5.93 3.94
C TYR A 175 -2.87 6.93 2.86
N LYS A 176 -3.64 7.94 3.28
CA LYS A 176 -4.22 8.95 2.41
C LYS A 176 -3.13 9.69 1.62
N GLY A 177 -3.27 9.68 0.30
CA GLY A 177 -2.34 10.33 -0.63
C GLY A 177 -1.49 9.35 -1.42
N SER A 178 -1.34 8.11 -0.93
CA SER A 178 -0.70 7.01 -1.67
C SER A 178 -1.76 6.05 -2.22
N PHE A 179 -2.53 5.40 -1.34
CA PHE A 179 -3.57 4.46 -1.74
C PHE A 179 -4.66 4.34 -0.66
N PHE A 180 -5.80 3.77 -1.02
CA PHE A 180 -6.88 3.45 -0.08
C PHE A 180 -6.80 1.96 0.29
N ILE A 181 -6.65 1.66 1.58
CA ILE A 181 -6.63 0.31 2.12
C ILE A 181 -7.96 -0.38 1.83
N SER A 182 -9.07 0.35 1.95
CA SER A 182 -10.42 -0.14 1.61
C SER A 182 -10.55 -0.61 0.16
N ASN A 183 -9.97 0.10 -0.80
CA ASN A 183 -9.96 -0.34 -2.20
C ASN A 183 -9.05 -1.56 -2.38
N PHE A 184 -7.82 -1.48 -1.86
CA PHE A 184 -6.85 -2.58 -1.93
C PHE A 184 -7.41 -3.89 -1.37
N CYS A 185 -8.11 -3.83 -0.24
CA CYS A 185 -8.69 -5.02 0.39
C CYS A 185 -9.74 -5.69 -0.50
N GLN A 186 -10.54 -4.92 -1.24
CA GLN A 186 -11.53 -5.45 -2.18
C GLN A 186 -10.86 -5.97 -3.46
N ASP A 187 -9.83 -5.27 -3.96
CA ASP A 187 -9.05 -5.71 -5.12
C ASP A 187 -8.36 -7.05 -4.84
N LEU A 188 -7.78 -7.21 -3.64
CA LEU A 188 -7.16 -8.47 -3.21
C LEU A 188 -8.17 -9.60 -3.10
N GLU A 189 -9.35 -9.35 -2.52
CA GLU A 189 -10.43 -10.33 -2.44
C GLU A 189 -10.81 -10.86 -3.83
N TYR A 190 -11.04 -9.94 -4.77
CA TYR A 190 -11.45 -10.24 -6.12
C TYR A 190 -10.35 -10.97 -6.89
N GLU A 191 -9.10 -10.53 -6.76
CA GLU A 191 -8.00 -11.16 -7.48
C GLU A 191 -7.67 -12.55 -6.93
N LEU A 192 -7.89 -12.79 -5.62
CA LEU A 192 -7.79 -14.13 -5.03
C LEU A 192 -8.81 -15.09 -5.65
N HIS A 193 -10.00 -14.61 -6.02
CA HIS A 193 -10.95 -15.40 -6.80
C HIS A 193 -10.38 -15.77 -8.17
N ASN A 194 -9.86 -14.78 -8.91
CA ASN A 194 -9.27 -14.98 -10.23
C ASN A 194 -8.08 -15.95 -10.21
N ALA A 195 -7.24 -15.87 -9.17
CA ALA A 195 -6.15 -16.81 -8.94
C ALA A 195 -6.70 -18.21 -8.62
N GLY A 196 -7.75 -18.31 -7.81
CA GLY A 196 -8.44 -19.55 -7.48
C GLY A 196 -8.96 -20.30 -8.70
N LEU A 197 -9.48 -19.59 -9.69
CA LEU A 197 -9.93 -20.18 -10.96
C LEU A 197 -8.79 -20.85 -11.76
N LYS A 198 -7.53 -20.44 -11.54
CA LYS A 198 -6.35 -21.06 -12.17
C LYS A 198 -5.72 -22.13 -11.29
N ASP A 199 -5.66 -21.88 -9.98
CA ASP A 199 -5.08 -22.77 -8.98
C ASP A 199 -5.95 -22.77 -7.71
N PRO A 200 -6.69 -23.85 -7.44
CA PRO A 200 -7.64 -23.92 -6.33
C PRO A 200 -7.06 -23.61 -4.95
N VAL A 201 -5.73 -23.72 -4.73
CA VAL A 201 -5.10 -23.33 -3.45
C VAL A 201 -5.38 -21.86 -3.09
N TYR A 202 -5.63 -21.00 -4.09
CA TYR A 202 -5.96 -19.60 -3.86
C TYR A 202 -7.37 -19.39 -3.30
N PHE A 203 -8.30 -20.35 -3.45
CA PHE A 203 -9.55 -20.30 -2.71
C PHE A 203 -9.34 -20.53 -1.20
N GLU A 204 -8.36 -21.36 -0.81
CA GLU A 204 -7.98 -21.50 0.60
C GLU A 204 -7.33 -20.21 1.13
N LYS A 205 -6.52 -19.54 0.31
CA LYS A 205 -5.96 -18.20 0.63
C LYS A 205 -7.08 -17.15 0.74
N ARG A 206 -8.06 -17.14 -0.16
CA ARG A 206 -9.26 -16.26 -0.12
C ARG A 206 -10.07 -16.48 1.15
N LEU A 207 -10.33 -17.73 1.52
CA LEU A 207 -10.99 -18.09 2.77
C LEU A 207 -10.25 -17.52 3.98
N LYS A 208 -8.95 -17.79 4.09
CA LYS A 208 -8.13 -17.28 5.20
C LYS A 208 -8.19 -15.76 5.25
N TYR A 209 -7.96 -15.10 4.12
CA TYR A 209 -7.97 -13.64 4.02
C TYR A 209 -9.31 -13.04 4.42
N CYS A 210 -10.43 -13.53 3.88
CA CYS A 210 -11.75 -12.97 4.16
C CYS A 210 -12.18 -13.20 5.61
N HIS A 211 -11.83 -14.35 6.20
CA HIS A 211 -12.06 -14.59 7.64
C HIS A 211 -11.23 -13.64 8.50
N GLU A 212 -9.92 -13.51 8.23
CA GLU A 212 -9.07 -12.55 8.93
C GLU A 212 -9.62 -11.12 8.80
N PHE A 213 -10.06 -10.72 7.61
CA PHE A 213 -10.66 -9.40 7.37
C PHE A 213 -11.89 -9.16 8.24
N CYS A 214 -12.84 -10.11 8.24
CA CYS A 214 -14.07 -9.99 9.04
C CYS A 214 -13.78 -9.97 10.55
N ASP A 215 -12.77 -10.74 10.99
CA ASP A 215 -12.36 -10.79 12.40
C ASP A 215 -11.69 -9.48 12.86
N TYR A 216 -10.86 -8.87 12.02
CA TYR A 216 -10.19 -7.61 12.34
C TYR A 216 -11.12 -6.41 12.24
N PHE A 217 -12.04 -6.40 11.27
CA PHE A 217 -12.87 -5.23 10.95
C PHE A 217 -14.37 -5.52 11.06
N PRO A 218 -14.90 -6.00 12.20
CA PRO A 218 -16.29 -6.45 12.32
C PRO A 218 -17.34 -5.33 12.17
N LYS A 219 -16.91 -4.06 12.12
CA LYS A 219 -17.78 -2.88 11.94
C LYS A 219 -17.46 -2.11 10.65
N GLU A 220 -16.79 -2.75 9.70
CA GLU A 220 -16.62 -2.18 8.37
C GLU A 220 -17.98 -1.98 7.68
N ASP A 221 -17.99 -1.13 6.65
CA ASP A 221 -19.14 -0.89 5.79
C ASP A 221 -19.84 -2.21 5.38
N GLU A 222 -21.17 -2.17 5.44
CA GLU A 222 -22.02 -3.34 5.20
C GLU A 222 -21.73 -3.98 3.84
N LEU A 223 -21.49 -3.18 2.80
CA LEU A 223 -21.22 -3.69 1.46
C LEU A 223 -19.93 -4.52 1.45
N ILE A 224 -18.86 -4.01 2.08
CA ILE A 224 -17.57 -4.68 2.13
C ILE A 224 -17.68 -5.96 2.96
N ILE A 225 -18.29 -5.92 4.15
CA ILE A 225 -18.48 -7.10 4.99
C ILE A 225 -19.33 -8.16 4.29
N HIS A 226 -20.42 -7.74 3.64
CA HIS A 226 -21.27 -8.64 2.89
C HIS A 226 -20.48 -9.30 1.75
N ASN A 227 -19.68 -8.54 0.99
CA ASN A 227 -18.86 -9.09 -0.10
C ASN A 227 -17.81 -10.08 0.40
N MET A 228 -17.10 -9.78 1.49
CA MET A 228 -16.13 -10.70 2.11
C MET A 228 -16.78 -12.00 2.59
N ARG A 229 -17.97 -11.90 3.19
CA ARG A 229 -18.72 -13.09 3.65
C ARG A 229 -19.29 -13.91 2.49
N ARG A 230 -19.74 -13.26 1.43
CA ARG A 230 -20.15 -13.94 0.18
C ARG A 230 -18.96 -14.67 -0.44
N ALA A 231 -17.80 -14.02 -0.49
CA ALA A 231 -16.56 -14.58 -0.98
C ALA A 231 -16.14 -15.86 -0.25
N ILE A 232 -16.37 -15.94 1.07
CA ILE A 232 -16.15 -17.15 1.86
C ILE A 232 -17.05 -18.29 1.36
N ALA A 233 -18.35 -18.04 1.23
CA ALA A 233 -19.31 -19.05 0.79
C ALA A 233 -19.00 -19.57 -0.62
N GLU A 234 -18.72 -18.66 -1.57
CA GLU A 234 -18.30 -18.99 -2.93
C GLU A 234 -17.01 -19.81 -2.95
N SER A 235 -16.02 -19.45 -2.12
CA SER A 235 -14.73 -20.16 -2.08
C SER A 235 -14.89 -21.58 -1.55
N TYR A 236 -15.78 -21.81 -0.58
CA TYR A 236 -16.12 -23.18 -0.16
C TYR A 236 -16.76 -23.98 -1.29
N ALA A 237 -17.63 -23.37 -2.10
CA ALA A 237 -18.24 -24.03 -3.24
C ALA A 237 -17.20 -24.45 -4.28
N LYS A 238 -16.27 -23.54 -4.62
CA LYS A 238 -15.16 -23.80 -5.55
C LYS A 238 -14.17 -24.87 -5.06
N LEU A 239 -14.18 -25.16 -3.76
CA LEU A 239 -13.43 -26.25 -3.13
C LEU A 239 -14.27 -27.52 -2.90
N ASP A 240 -15.42 -27.64 -3.58
CA ASP A 240 -16.38 -28.74 -3.45
C ASP A 240 -16.93 -28.98 -2.03
N GLN A 241 -16.83 -27.97 -1.15
CA GLN A 241 -17.34 -28.00 0.23
C GLN A 241 -18.76 -27.41 0.30
N TYR A 242 -19.67 -27.91 -0.54
CA TYR A 242 -21.03 -27.39 -0.73
C TYR A 242 -21.83 -27.23 0.58
N GLY A 243 -21.73 -28.19 1.51
CA GLY A 243 -22.44 -28.08 2.79
C GLY A 243 -21.99 -26.89 3.64
N LYS A 244 -20.71 -26.49 3.53
CA LYS A 244 -20.21 -25.28 4.18
C LYS A 244 -20.65 -24.04 3.42
N ALA A 245 -20.56 -24.06 2.08
CA ALA A 245 -21.01 -22.95 1.23
C ALA A 245 -22.47 -22.59 1.51
N GLU A 246 -23.37 -23.58 1.52
CA GLU A 246 -24.79 -23.37 1.83
C GLU A 246 -24.99 -22.81 3.25
N SER A 247 -24.27 -23.34 4.25
CA SER A 247 -24.36 -22.83 5.63
C SER A 247 -23.90 -21.38 5.75
N GLU A 248 -22.84 -20.98 5.03
CA GLU A 248 -22.35 -19.59 5.03
C GLU A 248 -23.32 -18.65 4.31
N PHE A 249 -23.90 -19.07 3.18
CA PHE A 249 -24.96 -18.30 2.52
C PHE A 249 -26.23 -18.17 3.39
N GLU A 250 -26.63 -19.24 4.08
CA GLU A 250 -27.77 -19.21 5.00
C GLU A 250 -27.55 -18.16 6.11
N LYS A 251 -26.37 -18.15 6.74
CA LYS A 251 -26.01 -17.13 7.73
C LYS A 251 -25.97 -15.73 7.11
N LEU A 252 -25.41 -15.60 5.91
CA LEU A 252 -25.29 -14.33 5.20
C LEU A 252 -26.66 -13.67 4.99
N VAL A 253 -27.64 -14.41 4.48
CA VAL A 253 -28.98 -13.87 4.23
C VAL A 253 -29.82 -13.73 5.50
N GLN A 254 -29.46 -14.41 6.59
CA GLN A 254 -30.05 -14.17 7.91
C GLN A 254 -29.58 -12.83 8.49
N ASP A 255 -28.29 -12.52 8.35
CA ASP A 255 -27.70 -11.28 8.87
C ASP A 255 -28.00 -10.07 7.98
N PHE A 256 -28.09 -10.27 6.65
CA PHE A 256 -28.39 -9.22 5.67
C PHE A 256 -29.61 -9.59 4.79
N PRO A 257 -30.82 -9.67 5.37
CA PRO A 257 -32.00 -10.19 4.67
C PRO A 257 -32.47 -9.30 3.52
N ASP A 258 -32.12 -8.02 3.53
CA ASP A 258 -32.51 -7.02 2.53
C ASP A 258 -31.44 -6.82 1.44
N ASN A 259 -30.33 -7.57 1.49
CA ASN A 259 -29.28 -7.51 0.47
C ASN A 259 -29.53 -8.57 -0.63
N PRO A 260 -29.83 -8.16 -1.88
CA PRO A 260 -30.13 -9.10 -2.96
C PRO A 260 -28.96 -10.01 -3.31
N TRP A 261 -27.72 -9.56 -3.12
CA TRP A 261 -26.53 -10.29 -3.52
C TRP A 261 -26.23 -11.53 -2.68
N GLY A 262 -26.76 -11.61 -1.46
CA GLY A 262 -26.72 -12.84 -0.67
C GLY A 262 -27.54 -13.95 -1.33
N TYR A 263 -28.72 -13.62 -1.86
CA TYR A 263 -29.57 -14.57 -2.58
C TYR A 263 -29.08 -14.85 -4.00
N ILE A 264 -28.54 -13.85 -4.70
CA ILE A 264 -27.92 -14.04 -6.02
C ILE A 264 -26.76 -15.03 -5.91
N GLY A 265 -25.80 -14.78 -5.02
CA GLY A 265 -24.65 -15.67 -4.85
C GLY A 265 -25.08 -17.07 -4.41
N TRP A 266 -26.10 -17.19 -3.55
CA TRP A 266 -26.61 -18.49 -3.14
C TRP A 266 -27.32 -19.22 -4.28
N GLY A 267 -28.05 -18.51 -5.14
CA GLY A 267 -28.66 -19.10 -6.33
C GLY A 267 -27.60 -19.58 -7.34
N ASP A 268 -26.54 -18.79 -7.52
CA ASP A 268 -25.41 -19.10 -8.41
C ASP A 268 -24.73 -20.44 -8.02
N LEU A 269 -24.71 -20.78 -6.73
CA LEU A 269 -24.27 -22.09 -6.24
C LEU A 269 -25.05 -23.26 -6.87
N PHE A 270 -26.37 -23.13 -6.98
CA PHE A 270 -27.23 -24.18 -7.55
C PHE A 270 -27.35 -24.09 -9.07
N PHE A 271 -27.01 -22.94 -9.65
CA PHE A 271 -27.08 -22.78 -11.10
C PHE A 271 -25.80 -23.26 -11.79
N PHE A 272 -24.63 -22.81 -11.31
CA PHE A 272 -23.36 -22.97 -12.02
C PHE A 272 -22.48 -24.12 -11.50
N GLU A 273 -22.65 -24.55 -10.24
CA GLU A 273 -21.76 -25.56 -9.65
C GLU A 273 -22.25 -27.01 -9.85
N HIS A 274 -21.44 -28.00 -9.43
CA HIS A 274 -21.64 -29.41 -9.79
C HIS A 274 -22.95 -30.07 -9.30
N ARG A 275 -23.67 -29.46 -8.34
CA ARG A 275 -24.94 -29.97 -7.79
C ARG A 275 -26.12 -29.10 -8.23
N LYS A 276 -26.34 -29.07 -9.53
CA LYS A 276 -27.34 -28.21 -10.15
C LYS A 276 -28.75 -28.50 -9.61
N ASP A 277 -29.39 -27.47 -9.05
CA ASP A 277 -30.79 -27.47 -8.61
C ASP A 277 -31.44 -26.18 -9.09
N TYR A 278 -31.90 -26.21 -10.33
CA TYR A 278 -32.49 -25.04 -11.00
C TYR A 278 -33.78 -24.56 -10.35
N HIS A 279 -34.49 -25.44 -9.65
CA HIS A 279 -35.66 -25.03 -8.87
C HIS A 279 -35.23 -24.16 -7.70
N LYS A 280 -34.25 -24.62 -6.91
CA LYS A 280 -33.72 -23.86 -5.78
C LYS A 280 -33.01 -22.58 -6.22
N ALA A 281 -32.27 -22.61 -7.33
CA ALA A 281 -31.68 -21.41 -7.93
C ALA A 281 -32.77 -20.36 -8.25
N ARG A 282 -33.85 -20.79 -8.93
CA ARG A 282 -34.99 -19.92 -9.26
C ARG A 282 -35.64 -19.32 -8.03
N GLU A 283 -35.94 -20.12 -7.01
CA GLU A 283 -36.54 -19.64 -5.75
C GLU A 283 -35.67 -18.55 -5.09
N LEU A 284 -34.35 -18.74 -5.07
CA LEU A 284 -33.41 -17.77 -4.50
C LEU A 284 -33.36 -16.49 -5.31
N TYR A 285 -33.29 -16.58 -6.65
CA TYR A 285 -33.31 -15.41 -7.53
C TYR A 285 -34.63 -14.64 -7.43
N GLU A 286 -35.78 -15.33 -7.41
CA GLU A 286 -37.09 -14.71 -7.23
C GLU A 286 -37.16 -13.99 -5.88
N LYS A 287 -36.63 -14.59 -4.81
CA LYS A 287 -36.54 -13.94 -3.49
C LYS A 287 -35.67 -12.68 -3.55
N GLY A 288 -34.48 -12.75 -4.16
CA GLY A 288 -33.62 -11.59 -4.38
C GLY A 288 -34.32 -10.49 -5.17
N LEU A 289 -35.13 -10.85 -6.17
CA LEU A 289 -35.88 -9.90 -7.01
C LEU A 289 -36.93 -9.13 -6.19
N THR A 290 -37.53 -9.75 -5.18
CA THR A 290 -38.54 -9.10 -4.33
C THR A 290 -37.97 -8.00 -3.43
N ILE A 291 -36.67 -8.05 -3.13
CA ILE A 291 -35.99 -7.10 -2.23
C ILE A 291 -35.08 -6.11 -2.97
N ALA A 292 -34.66 -6.43 -4.20
CA ALA A 292 -33.78 -5.58 -4.99
C ALA A 292 -34.41 -4.20 -5.27
N LYS A 293 -33.67 -3.15 -4.94
CA LYS A 293 -34.07 -1.74 -5.16
C LYS A 293 -33.27 -1.08 -6.28
N ASP A 294 -32.02 -1.51 -6.47
CA ASP A 294 -31.16 -0.99 -7.53
C ASP A 294 -31.49 -1.64 -8.87
N GLN A 295 -31.47 -0.85 -9.94
CA GLN A 295 -31.79 -1.32 -11.28
C GLN A 295 -30.76 -2.35 -11.79
N THR A 296 -29.50 -2.24 -11.38
CA THR A 296 -28.41 -3.13 -11.77
C THR A 296 -28.59 -4.51 -11.16
N ASP A 297 -28.99 -4.58 -9.89
CA ASP A 297 -29.29 -5.84 -9.19
C ASP A 297 -30.50 -6.53 -9.84
N ILE A 298 -31.56 -5.77 -10.14
CA ILE A 298 -32.77 -6.27 -10.81
C ILE A 298 -32.42 -6.87 -12.17
N VAL A 299 -31.58 -6.20 -12.97
CA VAL A 299 -31.14 -6.70 -14.28
C VAL A 299 -30.32 -7.98 -14.11
N SER A 300 -29.35 -7.98 -13.18
CA SER A 300 -28.50 -9.14 -12.90
C SER A 300 -29.30 -10.39 -12.50
N ILE A 301 -30.38 -10.22 -11.76
CA ILE A 301 -31.30 -11.31 -11.38
C ILE A 301 -32.14 -11.77 -12.58
N LYS A 302 -32.66 -10.84 -13.37
CA LYS A 302 -33.50 -11.15 -14.54
C LYS A 302 -32.74 -11.90 -15.62
N GLU A 303 -31.49 -11.54 -15.86
CA GLU A 303 -30.62 -12.26 -16.81
C GLU A 303 -30.45 -13.72 -16.39
N ARG A 304 -30.10 -13.99 -15.13
CA ARG A 304 -30.01 -15.36 -14.58
C ARG A 304 -31.32 -16.14 -14.67
N LEU A 305 -32.45 -15.49 -14.40
CA LEU A 305 -33.78 -16.10 -14.52
C LEU A 305 -34.15 -16.42 -15.98
N GLU A 306 -33.64 -15.66 -16.95
CA GLU A 306 -33.81 -15.95 -18.37
C GLU A 306 -32.91 -17.12 -18.79
N ASP A 307 -31.63 -17.10 -18.40
CA ASP A 307 -30.69 -18.19 -18.69
C ASP A 307 -31.20 -19.53 -18.12
N LEU A 308 -31.81 -19.53 -16.93
CA LEU A 308 -32.46 -20.70 -16.34
C LEU A 308 -33.66 -21.26 -17.13
N LYS A 309 -34.22 -20.52 -18.09
CA LYS A 309 -35.28 -21.03 -18.98
C LYS A 309 -34.71 -21.81 -20.16
N GLU A 310 -33.42 -21.61 -20.46
CA GLU A 310 -32.74 -22.27 -21.56
C GLU A 310 -32.18 -23.66 -21.17
N GLU A 311 -32.18 -24.00 -19.88
CA GLU A 311 -31.70 -25.26 -19.28
C GLU A 311 -32.83 -26.21 -18.87
#